data_AF-A0A659SME7-F1
#
_entry.id   AF-A0A659SME7-F1
#
_cell.length_a   1.000
_cell.length_b   1.000
_cell.length_c   1.000
_cell.angle_alpha   90.00
_cell.angle_beta   90.00
_cell.angle_gamma   90.00
#
_symmetry.space_group_name_H-M   'P 1'
#
loop_
_entity.id
_entity.type
_entity.pdbx_description
1 polymer ?
#
loop_
_entity_poly.entity_id
_entity_poly.type
_entity_poly.pdbx_seq_one_letter_code
_entity_poly.pdbx_strand_id
1 'polypeptide(L)'
;RGRSSLAIDAQHHPPLWVRRAALRRHTGQMLHDVLDAFARMDLDEAVRIYREDKKVDQEYEGIVRQLMTYMMEDSRTIPSVLTALFCARSIERIGDRCQNICEYIFYFVKGQDFRHVGGDELDKLLAGKDPKE
;
A
#
# COMPACT_ATOMS: atom_id res chain seq x y z
N ARG A 1 -7.98 7.24 48.59
CA ARG A 1 -7.07 8.16 47.87
C ARG A 1 -6.24 7.33 46.90
N GLY A 2 -6.22 7.67 45.61
CA GLY A 2 -5.30 7.06 44.63
C GLY A 2 -5.92 6.18 43.54
N ARG A 3 -7.03 6.60 42.91
CA ARG A 3 -7.44 6.12 41.58
C ARG A 3 -7.67 7.35 40.71
N SER A 4 -6.62 7.86 40.08
CA SER A 4 -6.74 9.00 39.16
C SER A 4 -5.44 9.20 38.39
N SER A 5 -5.33 8.58 37.21
CA SER A 5 -4.70 9.20 36.01
C SER A 5 -4.89 8.37 34.71
N LEU A 6 -5.91 7.51 34.62
CA LEU A 6 -6.38 6.95 33.35
C LEU A 6 -7.49 7.85 32.81
N ALA A 7 -7.12 9.02 32.31
CA ALA A 7 -8.01 9.89 31.55
C ALA A 7 -7.14 10.92 30.82
N ILE A 8 -6.39 10.47 29.81
CA ILE A 8 -5.90 11.39 28.79
C ILE A 8 -6.89 11.27 27.63
N ASP A 9 -7.85 12.18 27.72
CA ASP A 9 -8.66 12.81 26.70
C ASP A 9 -8.89 12.09 25.35
N ALA A 10 -10.14 11.71 25.15
CA ALA A 10 -10.70 11.22 23.91
C ALA A 10 -11.28 12.39 23.11
N GLN A 11 -10.42 13.28 22.59
CA GLN A 11 -10.84 14.37 21.70
C GLN A 11 -10.51 14.08 20.24
N HIS A 12 -11.58 13.66 19.52
CA HIS A 12 -11.98 14.09 18.17
C HIS A 12 -11.20 13.72 16.89
N HIS A 13 -10.31 12.73 16.89
CA HIS A 13 -9.76 12.20 15.63
C HIS A 13 -10.11 10.71 15.46
N PRO A 14 -10.58 10.25 14.27
CA PRO A 14 -10.88 8.84 14.06
C PRO A 14 -9.64 8.03 14.46
N PRO A 15 -9.80 6.95 15.25
CA PRO A 15 -8.65 6.30 15.87
C PRO A 15 -7.67 5.87 14.77
N LEU A 16 -6.40 6.29 14.85
CA LEU A 16 -5.33 5.93 13.89
C LEU A 16 -5.33 4.42 13.54
N TRP A 17 -5.78 3.59 14.47
CA TRP A 17 -6.01 2.15 14.34
C TRP A 17 -6.96 1.77 13.20
N VAL A 18 -8.00 2.56 12.91
CA VAL A 18 -9.01 2.28 11.88
C VAL A 18 -8.42 2.38 10.48
N ARG A 19 -7.67 3.46 10.20
CA ARG A 19 -6.97 3.65 8.93
C ARG A 19 -5.82 2.67 8.75
N ARG A 20 -5.05 2.40 9.81
CA ARG A 20 -4.00 1.37 9.79
C ARG A 20 -4.56 -0.04 9.55
N ALA A 21 -5.74 -0.33 10.09
CA ALA A 21 -6.43 -1.59 9.84
C ALA A 21 -6.96 -1.70 8.40
N ALA A 22 -7.33 -0.58 7.77
CA ALA A 22 -7.73 -0.53 6.36
C ALA A 22 -6.54 -0.85 5.45
N LEU A 23 -5.42 -0.13 5.57
CA LEU A 23 -4.18 -0.37 4.81
C LEU A 23 -3.74 -1.84 4.95
N ARG A 24 -3.69 -2.35 6.18
CA ARG A 24 -3.31 -3.75 6.44
C ARG A 24 -4.22 -4.76 5.74
N ARG A 25 -5.54 -4.54 5.77
CA ARG A 25 -6.50 -5.44 5.12
C ARG A 25 -6.36 -5.38 3.60
N HIS A 26 -6.20 -4.17 3.06
CA HIS A 26 -6.06 -3.94 1.63
C HIS A 26 -4.80 -4.63 1.10
N THR A 27 -3.63 -4.37 1.70
CA THR A 27 -2.38 -5.03 1.32
C THR A 27 -2.43 -6.55 1.53
N GLY A 28 -3.11 -7.02 2.58
CA GLY A 28 -3.32 -8.45 2.80
C GLY A 28 -4.14 -9.12 1.70
N GLN A 29 -5.18 -8.44 1.20
CA GLN A 29 -5.97 -8.92 0.07
C GLN A 29 -5.15 -8.89 -1.22
N MET A 30 -4.43 -7.80 -1.50
CA MET A 30 -3.55 -7.71 -2.67
C MET A 30 -2.50 -8.82 -2.70
N LEU A 31 -1.93 -9.18 -1.55
CA LEU A 31 -0.98 -10.29 -1.46
C LEU A 31 -1.64 -11.63 -1.79
N HIS A 32 -2.88 -11.85 -1.36
CA HIS A 32 -3.62 -13.06 -1.71
C HIS A 32 -3.90 -13.10 -3.21
N ASP A 33 -4.45 -12.01 -3.75
CA ASP A 33 -4.85 -11.90 -5.16
C ASP A 33 -3.63 -12.05 -6.08
N VAL A 34 -2.48 -11.47 -5.73
CA VAL A 34 -1.27 -11.56 -6.58
C VAL A 34 -0.68 -12.96 -6.61
N LEU A 35 -0.77 -13.71 -5.49
CA LEU A 35 -0.32 -15.09 -5.46
C LEU A 35 -1.25 -16.01 -6.25
N ASP A 36 -2.56 -15.74 -6.22
CA ASP A 36 -3.54 -16.43 -7.05
C ASP A 36 -3.33 -16.13 -8.55
N ALA A 37 -3.10 -14.86 -8.90
CA ALA A 37 -2.79 -14.44 -10.26
C ALA A 37 -1.50 -15.10 -10.75
N PHE A 38 -0.47 -15.13 -9.92
CA PHE A 38 0.81 -15.77 -10.23
C PHE A 38 0.66 -17.27 -10.47
N ALA A 39 -0.09 -17.97 -9.62
CA ALA A 39 -0.31 -19.41 -9.76
C ALA A 39 -1.04 -19.78 -11.06
N ARG A 40 -1.88 -18.89 -11.59
CA ARG A 40 -2.65 -19.08 -12.83
C ARG A 40 -2.02 -18.44 -14.05
N MET A 41 -0.94 -17.67 -13.87
CA MET A 41 -0.38 -16.76 -14.88
C MET A 41 -1.47 -15.84 -15.48
N ASP A 42 -2.36 -15.35 -14.62
CA ASP A 42 -3.49 -14.51 -15.02
C ASP A 42 -3.02 -13.06 -15.19
N LEU A 43 -2.89 -12.66 -16.45
CA LEU A 43 -2.40 -11.32 -16.81
C LEU A 43 -3.41 -10.23 -16.43
N ASP A 44 -4.70 -10.45 -16.66
CA ASP A 44 -5.74 -9.46 -16.42
C ASP A 44 -5.87 -9.16 -14.93
N GLU A 45 -5.79 -10.21 -14.11
CA GLU A 45 -5.76 -10.09 -12.65
C GLU A 45 -4.52 -9.31 -12.18
N ALA A 46 -3.34 -9.62 -12.73
CA ALA A 46 -2.10 -8.91 -12.41
C ALA A 46 -2.19 -7.41 -12.77
N VAL A 47 -2.78 -7.06 -13.92
CA VAL A 47 -3.02 -5.66 -14.31
C VAL A 47 -3.94 -4.95 -13.32
N ARG A 48 -5.00 -5.63 -12.85
CA ARG A 48 -5.92 -5.06 -11.87
C ARG A 48 -5.19 -4.77 -10.56
N ILE A 49 -4.42 -5.72 -10.04
CA ILE A 49 -3.69 -5.59 -8.77
C ILE A 49 -2.64 -4.47 -8.88
N TYR A 50 -1.91 -4.40 -9.98
CA TYR A 50 -0.94 -3.34 -10.25
C TYR A 50 -1.57 -1.93 -10.13
N ARG A 51 -2.81 -1.76 -10.61
CA ARG A 51 -3.54 -0.49 -10.50
C ARG A 51 -4.06 -0.19 -9.09
N GLU A 52 -4.35 -1.23 -8.31
CA GLU A 52 -4.81 -1.07 -6.92
C GLU A 52 -3.68 -0.62 -5.98
N ASP A 53 -2.42 -0.93 -6.29
CA ASP A 53 -1.25 -0.53 -5.48
C ASP A 53 -1.14 0.99 -5.30
N LYS A 54 -1.49 1.77 -6.33
CA LYS A 54 -1.57 3.24 -6.25
C LYS A 54 -2.52 3.73 -5.14
N LYS A 55 -3.55 2.96 -4.79
CA LYS A 55 -4.45 3.30 -3.67
C LYS A 55 -3.78 3.01 -2.33
N VAL A 56 -3.02 1.92 -2.22
CA VAL A 56 -2.21 1.58 -1.03
C VAL A 56 -1.19 2.68 -0.74
N ASP A 57 -0.52 3.20 -1.77
CA ASP A 57 0.40 4.34 -1.63
C ASP A 57 -0.29 5.59 -1.08
N GLN A 58 -1.45 5.94 -1.65
CA GLN A 58 -2.22 7.11 -1.20
C GLN A 58 -2.72 6.95 0.24
N GLU A 59 -3.14 5.74 0.63
CA GLU A 59 -3.52 5.42 2.01
C GLU A 59 -2.32 5.56 2.96
N TYR A 60 -1.15 5.04 2.57
CA TYR A 60 0.09 5.16 3.33
C TYR A 60 0.51 6.63 3.51
N GLU A 61 0.56 7.42 2.44
CA GLU A 61 0.85 8.86 2.52
C GLU A 61 -0.14 9.58 3.45
N GLY A 62 -1.43 9.22 3.36
CA GLY A 62 -2.47 9.74 4.22
C GLY A 62 -2.22 9.44 5.70
N ILE A 63 -1.72 8.24 6.02
CA ILE A 63 -1.32 7.86 7.38
C ILE A 63 -0.10 8.66 7.82
N VAL A 64 0.94 8.80 6.98
CA VAL A 64 2.16 9.55 7.30
C VAL A 64 1.82 11.00 7.66
N ARG A 65 0.97 11.68 6.87
CA ARG A 65 0.53 13.06 7.16
C ARG A 65 -0.17 13.16 8.52
N GLN A 66 -1.04 12.21 8.86
CA GLN A 66 -1.70 12.18 10.16
C GLN A 66 -0.70 11.98 11.30
N LEU A 67 0.22 11.03 11.16
CA LEU A 67 1.26 10.77 12.17
C LEU A 67 2.12 12.03 12.42
N MET A 68 2.45 12.81 11.38
CA MET A 68 3.14 14.09 11.54
C MET A 68 2.33 15.10 12.36
N THR A 69 1.02 15.21 12.13
CA THR A 69 0.15 16.09 12.94
C THR A 69 0.20 15.73 14.42
N TYR A 70 0.17 14.45 14.78
CA TYR A 70 0.29 14.01 16.18
C TYR A 70 1.66 14.36 16.81
N MET A 71 2.75 14.24 16.04
CA MET A 71 4.07 14.65 16.51
C MET A 71 4.16 16.17 16.77
N MET A 72 3.44 16.97 15.97
CA MET A 72 3.37 18.43 16.13
C MET A 72 2.51 18.85 17.33
N GLU A 73 1.45 18.10 17.64
CA GLU A 73 0.55 18.37 18.75
C GLU A 73 1.21 18.08 20.12
N ASP A 74 1.93 16.96 20.24
CA ASP A 74 2.69 16.63 21.45
C ASP A 74 3.97 15.85 21.11
N SER A 75 5.12 16.52 21.28
CA SER A 75 6.44 15.94 21.01
C SER A 75 6.79 14.73 21.88
N ARG A 76 6.13 14.55 23.03
CA ARG A 76 6.31 13.36 23.88
C ARG A 76 5.78 12.09 23.22
N THR A 77 4.91 12.23 22.21
CA THR A 77 4.33 11.09 21.48
C THR A 77 5.25 10.56 20.36
N ILE A 78 6.32 11.29 20.00
CA ILE A 78 7.24 10.95 18.90
C ILE A 78 7.70 9.49 18.93
N PRO A 79 8.16 8.91 20.05
CA PRO A 79 8.61 7.51 20.06
C PRO A 79 7.52 6.52 19.65
N SER A 80 6.29 6.71 20.13
CA SER A 80 5.14 5.84 19.83
C SER A 80 4.70 6.00 18.37
N VAL A 81 4.67 7.24 17.88
CA VAL A 81 4.32 7.54 16.49
C VAL A 81 5.36 6.98 15.52
N LEU A 82 6.65 7.02 15.87
CA LEU A 82 7.71 6.39 15.05
C LEU A 82 7.54 4.88 14.96
N THR A 83 7.18 4.19 16.06
CA THR A 83 6.84 2.76 16.00
C THR A 83 5.67 2.51 15.04
N ALA A 84 4.64 3.35 15.09
CA ALA A 84 3.50 3.27 14.17
C ALA A 84 3.90 3.47 12.69
N LEU A 85 4.78 4.44 12.44
CA LEU A 85 5.30 4.74 11.11
C LEU A 85 6.10 3.57 10.54
N PHE A 86 6.98 2.95 11.35
CA PHE A 86 7.73 1.77 10.90
C PHE A 86 6.81 0.62 10.53
N CYS A 87 5.76 0.35 11.31
CA CYS A 87 4.77 -0.66 10.94
C CYS A 87 4.06 -0.33 9.62
N ALA A 88 3.63 0.93 9.43
CA ALA A 88 2.96 1.36 8.20
C ALA A 88 3.88 1.20 6.98
N ARG A 89 5.16 1.56 7.12
CA ARG A 89 6.17 1.37 6.07
C ARG A 89 6.42 -0.10 5.77
N SER A 90 6.44 -0.98 6.78
CA SER A 90 6.56 -2.41 6.55
C SER A 90 5.39 -2.97 5.74
N ILE A 91 4.17 -2.41 5.90
CA ILE A 91 2.99 -2.82 5.14
C ILE A 91 3.08 -2.30 3.70
N GLU A 92 3.44 -1.03 3.49
CA GLU A 92 3.64 -0.49 2.14
C GLU A 92 4.68 -1.29 1.34
N ARG A 93 5.81 -1.68 1.96
CA ARG A 93 6.80 -2.55 1.33
C ARG A 93 6.29 -3.95 0.95
N ILE A 94 5.18 -4.41 1.52
CA ILE A 94 4.51 -5.64 1.08
C ILE A 94 3.69 -5.35 -0.18
N GLY A 95 3.04 -4.19 -0.27
CA GLY A 95 2.39 -3.69 -1.49
C GLY A 95 3.36 -3.63 -2.67
N ASP A 96 4.50 -2.95 -2.50
CA ASP A 96 5.59 -2.90 -3.49
C ASP A 96 6.00 -4.29 -4.00
N ARG A 97 6.08 -5.27 -3.09
CA ARG A 97 6.42 -6.65 -3.46
C ARG A 97 5.32 -7.30 -4.30
N CYS A 98 4.06 -7.00 -4.03
CA CYS A 98 2.95 -7.46 -4.87
C CYS A 98 3.04 -6.83 -6.27
N GLN A 99 3.36 -5.54 -6.37
CA GLN A 99 3.59 -4.88 -7.66
C GLN A 99 4.70 -5.57 -8.46
N ASN A 100 5.85 -5.83 -7.82
CA ASN A 100 6.95 -6.56 -8.46
C ASN A 100 6.55 -7.96 -8.95
N ILE A 101 5.66 -8.66 -8.24
CA ILE A 101 5.15 -9.96 -8.69
C ILE A 101 4.25 -9.80 -9.93
N CYS A 102 3.39 -8.78 -9.95
CA CYS A 102 2.58 -8.46 -11.14
C CYS A 102 3.45 -8.21 -12.37
N GLU A 103 4.56 -7.48 -12.20
CA GLU A 103 5.56 -7.26 -13.24
C GLU A 103 6.16 -8.57 -13.77
N TYR A 104 6.47 -9.51 -12.89
CA TYR A 104 6.94 -10.83 -13.31
C TYR A 104 5.90 -11.60 -14.11
N ILE A 105 4.63 -11.61 -13.68
CA ILE A 105 3.55 -12.29 -14.41
C ILE A 105 3.46 -11.76 -15.84
N PHE A 106 3.47 -10.44 -16.01
CA PHE A 106 3.43 -9.81 -17.32
C PHE A 106 4.62 -10.21 -18.18
N TYR A 107 5.83 -10.18 -17.62
CA TYR A 107 7.03 -10.61 -18.32
C TYR A 107 6.93 -12.07 -18.77
N PHE A 108 6.41 -12.96 -17.92
CA PHE A 108 6.23 -14.37 -18.27
C PHE A 108 5.20 -14.61 -19.37
N VAL A 109 4.10 -13.85 -19.38
CA VAL A 109 3.01 -14.04 -20.35
C VAL A 109 3.28 -13.33 -21.68
N LYS A 110 3.80 -12.10 -21.66
CA LYS A 110 4.01 -11.27 -22.86
C LYS A 110 5.44 -11.29 -23.39
N GLY A 111 6.41 -11.74 -22.61
CA GLY A 111 7.83 -11.74 -22.98
C GLY A 111 8.44 -10.34 -23.07
N GLN A 112 7.73 -9.31 -22.62
CA GLN A 112 8.14 -7.91 -22.66
C GLN A 112 8.39 -7.40 -21.24
N ASP A 113 9.46 -6.63 -21.08
CA ASP A 113 9.84 -6.02 -19.81
C ASP A 113 9.28 -4.60 -19.73
N PHE A 114 8.36 -4.35 -18.81
CA PHE A 114 7.79 -3.01 -18.63
C PHE A 114 8.44 -2.19 -17.50
N ARG A 115 9.47 -2.71 -16.82
CA ARG A 115 10.09 -2.09 -15.63
C ARG A 115 10.72 -0.71 -15.88
N HIS A 116 10.87 -0.31 -17.16
CA HIS A 116 11.40 1.00 -17.58
C HIS A 116 10.47 1.75 -18.52
N VAL A 117 9.22 1.33 -18.57
CA VAL A 117 8.22 1.88 -19.48
C VAL A 117 7.48 2.99 -18.74
N GLY A 118 7.54 4.22 -19.26
CA GLY A 118 6.84 5.36 -18.65
C GLY A 118 5.33 5.13 -18.57
N GLY A 119 4.64 5.78 -17.63
CA GLY A 119 3.22 5.51 -17.33
C GLY A 119 2.29 5.48 -18.55
N ASP A 120 2.52 6.35 -19.54
CA ASP A 120 1.74 6.41 -20.78
C ASP A 120 1.96 5.20 -21.72
N GLU A 121 3.15 4.61 -21.68
CA GLU A 121 3.52 3.44 -22.47
C GLU A 121 3.14 2.16 -21.71
N LEU A 122 3.12 2.22 -20.38
CA LEU A 122 2.63 1.17 -19.51
C LEU A 122 1.13 0.94 -19.69
N ASP A 123 0.32 2.01 -19.69
CA ASP A 123 -1.12 1.88 -19.95
C ASP A 123 -1.43 1.35 -21.35
N LYS A 124 -0.57 1.59 -22.35
CA LYS A 124 -0.70 1.00 -23.69
C LYS A 124 -0.41 -0.50 -23.68
N LEU A 125 0.65 -0.91 -22.98
CA LEU A 125 1.01 -2.32 -22.79
C LEU A 125 -0.07 -3.09 -22.02
N LEU A 126 -0.65 -2.46 -20.99
CA LEU A 126 -1.75 -3.03 -20.21
C LEU A 126 -3.09 -3.02 -20.97
N ALA A 127 -3.29 -2.13 -21.95
CA ALA A 127 -4.47 -2.09 -22.80
C ALA A 127 -4.44 -3.06 -24.00
N GLY A 128 -3.38 -3.86 -24.14
CA GLY A 128 -3.27 -4.88 -25.19
C GLY A 128 -3.03 -4.34 -26.60
N LYS A 129 -2.61 -3.07 -26.76
CA LYS A 129 -2.07 -2.58 -28.03
C LYS A 129 -0.60 -2.92 -28.08
N ASP A 130 -0.26 -4.00 -28.78
CA ASP A 130 1.12 -4.30 -29.11
C ASP A 130 1.76 -3.07 -29.78
N PRO A 131 2.94 -2.60 -29.32
CA PRO A 131 3.63 -1.46 -29.94
C PRO A 131 4.12 -1.72 -31.38
N LYS A 132 3.79 -2.88 -31.97
CA LYS A 132 4.31 -3.38 -33.25
C LYS A 132 3.24 -3.59 -34.33
N GLU A 133 1.99 -3.17 -34.12
CA GLU A 133 1.02 -3.02 -35.23
C GLU A 133 0.92 -1.57 -35.72
#